data_AF-A0A2H0DKY8-F1
#
_entry.id   AF-A0A2H0DKY8-F1
#
_cell.length_a   1.000
_cell.length_b   1.000
_cell.length_c   1.000
_cell.angle_alpha   90.00
_cell.angle_beta   90.00
_cell.angle_gamma   90.00
#
_symmetry.space_group_name_H-M   'P 1'
#
loop_
_entity.id
_entity.type
_entity.pdbx_description
1 polymer ?
#
loop_
_entity_poly.entity_id
_entity_poly.type
_entity_poly.pdbx_seq_one_letter_code
_entity_poly.pdbx_strand_id
1 'polypeptide(L)'
;MSEDTQKFQRRTVLVKRTLQLKYAAVVFAAVLFTGIIVGADIYYTMVRFVQEVDPGMMPMLAQVIRMGAVKLIIFLGIMGLVTLFVSHRWAGPIYRFERSAQVVSTGDLTHRVSLRTGDDLMELQDEINAMIASLQRMVQKDRSLVDHLTASIDRAIQDLPESASREDVERLRKNLDSVRTEIRHLTRAFTI
;
A
#
# COMPACT_ATOMS: atom_id res chain seq x y z
N MET A 1 4.84 44.82 -15.11
CA MET A 1 3.87 43.88 -14.52
C MET A 1 4.55 42.53 -14.45
N SER A 2 5.08 42.19 -13.28
CA SER A 2 5.72 40.91 -12.99
C SER A 2 4.70 40.06 -12.23
N GLU A 3 4.15 39.04 -12.89
CA GLU A 3 3.23 38.09 -12.28
C GLU A 3 3.98 37.12 -11.37
N ASP A 4 3.69 37.24 -10.08
CA ASP A 4 4.23 36.42 -9.01
C ASP A 4 3.60 35.03 -9.06
N THR A 5 4.31 34.04 -9.58
CA THR A 5 3.83 32.65 -9.66
C THR A 5 3.95 32.00 -8.29
N GLN A 6 2.92 32.16 -7.43
CA GLN A 6 2.82 31.45 -6.16
C GLN A 6 2.83 29.93 -6.40
N LYS A 7 3.99 29.30 -6.15
CA LYS A 7 4.14 27.84 -6.09
C LYS A 7 3.35 27.30 -4.90
N PHE A 8 2.15 26.79 -5.15
CA PHE A 8 1.39 26.00 -4.19
C PHE A 8 2.11 24.68 -3.89
N GLN A 9 3.07 24.70 -2.96
CA GLN A 9 3.60 23.47 -2.35
C GLN A 9 2.55 22.92 -1.38
N ARG A 10 1.72 21.98 -1.83
CA ARG A 10 0.85 21.21 -0.93
C ARG A 10 1.71 20.32 -0.02
N ARG A 11 2.12 20.87 1.13
CA ARG A 11 2.86 20.17 2.20
C ARG A 11 1.87 19.55 3.18
N THR A 12 1.22 18.46 2.80
CA THR A 12 0.57 17.57 3.76
C THR A 12 1.53 16.42 4.06
N VAL A 13 2.48 16.68 4.97
CA VAL A 13 3.57 15.76 5.37
C VAL A 13 3.05 14.54 6.16
N LEU A 14 1.75 14.48 6.46
CA LEU A 14 1.21 13.62 7.52
C LEU A 14 -0.02 12.91 7.02
N VAL A 15 0.24 11.89 6.24
CA VAL A 15 -0.80 11.21 5.49
C VAL A 15 -1.43 10.07 6.32
N LYS A 16 -0.73 9.57 7.37
CA LYS A 16 -1.25 8.70 8.45
C LYS A 16 -0.24 8.57 9.61
N ARG A 17 -0.20 9.56 10.53
CA ARG A 17 0.76 9.61 11.66
C ARG A 17 0.77 8.32 12.51
N THR A 18 -0.39 7.70 12.68
CA THR A 18 -0.57 6.60 13.63
C THR A 18 0.20 5.34 13.23
N LEU A 19 0.26 4.99 11.94
CA LEU A 19 0.96 3.79 11.48
C LEU A 19 2.49 4.00 11.50
N GLN A 20 2.94 5.16 11.01
CA GLN A 20 4.34 5.57 11.03
C GLN A 20 4.90 5.62 12.46
N LEU A 21 4.17 6.26 13.41
CA LEU A 21 4.59 6.31 14.81
C LEU A 21 4.60 4.95 15.48
N LYS A 22 3.66 4.05 15.14
CA LYS A 22 3.64 2.69 15.69
C LYS A 22 4.91 1.92 15.31
N TYR A 23 5.25 1.84 14.02
CA TYR A 23 6.45 1.12 13.60
C TYR A 23 7.74 1.80 14.05
N ALA A 24 7.79 3.13 13.99
CA ALA A 24 8.93 3.88 14.50
C ALA A 24 9.16 3.65 15.99
N ALA A 25 8.09 3.65 16.79
CA ALA A 25 8.18 3.37 18.23
C ALA A 25 8.65 1.94 18.50
N VAL A 26 8.18 0.95 17.75
CA VAL A 26 8.61 -0.45 17.89
C VAL A 26 10.10 -0.60 17.61
N VAL A 27 10.59 -0.06 16.48
CA VAL A 27 12.02 -0.14 16.12
C VAL A 27 12.87 0.62 17.15
N PHE A 28 12.46 1.83 17.53
CA PHE A 28 13.19 2.61 18.51
C PHE A 28 13.24 1.93 19.89
N ALA A 29 12.11 1.34 20.33
CA ALA A 29 12.06 0.58 21.57
C ALA A 29 12.96 -0.66 21.54
N ALA A 30 13.01 -1.38 20.42
CA ALA A 30 13.90 -2.53 20.25
C ALA A 30 15.39 -2.12 20.32
N VAL A 31 15.76 -1.02 19.67
CA VAL A 31 17.13 -0.47 19.72
C VAL A 31 17.48 0.01 21.13
N LEU A 32 16.56 0.71 21.81
CA LEU A 32 16.74 1.17 23.17
C LEU A 32 16.92 -0.02 24.13
N PHE A 33 16.05 -1.01 24.03
CA PHE A 33 16.10 -2.22 24.86
C PHE A 33 17.41 -2.98 24.66
N THR A 34 17.83 -3.17 23.41
CA THR A 34 19.12 -3.80 23.08
C THR A 34 20.29 -3.00 23.65
N GLY A 35 20.26 -1.67 23.51
CA GLY A 35 21.28 -0.78 24.06
C GLY A 35 21.39 -0.85 25.58
N ILE A 36 20.25 -0.99 26.28
CA ILE A 36 20.23 -1.17 27.74
C ILE A 36 20.84 -2.52 28.13
N ILE A 37 20.45 -3.61 27.46
CA ILE A 37 20.98 -4.95 27.75
C ILE A 37 22.49 -4.99 27.55
N VAL A 38 22.95 -4.58 26.37
CA VAL A 38 24.38 -4.60 26.02
C VAL A 38 25.15 -3.62 26.92
N GLY A 39 24.60 -2.45 27.20
CA GLY A 39 25.22 -1.48 28.10
C GLY A 39 25.36 -2.00 29.53
N ALA A 40 24.34 -2.68 30.05
CA ALA A 40 24.36 -3.28 31.39
C ALA A 40 25.37 -4.44 31.46
N ASP A 41 25.41 -5.30 30.45
CA ASP A 41 26.37 -6.41 30.37
C ASP A 41 27.82 -5.91 30.33
N ILE A 42 28.11 -4.92 29.48
CA ILE A 42 29.43 -4.28 29.40
C ILE A 42 29.80 -3.64 30.74
N TYR A 43 28.86 -2.92 31.37
CA TYR A 43 29.08 -2.30 32.67
C TYR A 43 29.43 -3.35 33.73
N TYR A 44 28.64 -4.41 33.84
CA TYR A 44 28.86 -5.49 34.80
C TYR A 44 30.21 -6.16 34.59
N THR A 45 30.51 -6.55 33.35
CA THR A 45 31.76 -7.23 32.96
C THR A 45 32.98 -6.35 33.22
N MET A 46 32.94 -5.06 32.85
CA MET A 46 34.06 -4.14 33.05
C MET A 46 34.33 -3.84 34.52
N VAL A 47 33.27 -3.62 35.32
CA VAL A 47 33.43 -3.38 36.76
C VAL A 47 34.02 -4.61 37.45
N ARG A 48 33.51 -5.81 37.15
CA ARG A 48 34.07 -7.08 37.64
C ARG A 48 35.55 -7.22 37.28
N PHE A 49 35.88 -7.03 36.01
CA PHE A 49 37.26 -7.17 35.51
C PHE A 49 38.22 -6.20 36.18
N VAL A 50 37.86 -4.91 36.28
CA VAL A 50 38.71 -3.89 36.90
C VAL A 50 38.88 -4.13 38.40
N GLN A 51 37.82 -4.54 39.10
CA GLN A 51 37.90 -4.88 40.52
C GLN A 51 38.85 -6.06 40.80
N GLU A 52 38.92 -7.03 39.89
CA GLU A 52 39.77 -8.21 40.03
C GLU A 52 41.23 -7.94 39.65
N VAL A 53 41.49 -7.11 38.64
CA VAL A 53 42.86 -6.87 38.12
C VAL A 53 43.58 -5.75 38.87
N ASP A 54 42.98 -4.56 38.95
CA ASP A 54 43.53 -3.41 39.67
C ASP A 54 42.41 -2.41 40.03
N PRO A 55 41.93 -2.43 41.29
CA PRO A 55 40.92 -1.50 41.78
C PRO A 55 41.29 -0.02 41.63
N GLY A 56 42.57 0.33 41.53
CA GLY A 56 43.05 1.69 41.33
C GLY A 56 42.59 2.32 40.01
N MET A 57 42.20 1.50 39.02
CA MET A 57 41.67 1.96 37.73
C MET A 57 40.19 2.36 37.76
N MET A 58 39.49 2.21 38.88
CA MET A 58 38.05 2.54 39.00
C MET A 58 37.69 3.99 38.59
N PRO A 59 38.47 5.04 38.94
CA PRO A 59 38.20 6.39 38.47
C PRO A 59 38.31 6.54 36.95
N MET A 60 39.29 5.86 36.34
CA MET A 60 39.45 5.82 34.88
C MET A 60 38.28 5.08 34.23
N LEU A 61 37.85 3.94 34.80
CA LEU A 61 36.67 3.19 34.34
C LEU A 61 35.41 4.07 34.38
N ALA A 62 35.20 4.83 35.47
CA ALA A 62 34.06 5.73 35.59
C ALA A 62 34.07 6.84 34.51
N GLN A 63 35.25 7.34 34.13
CA GLN A 63 35.38 8.28 33.01
C GLN A 63 35.04 7.62 31.66
N VAL A 64 35.53 6.39 31.43
CA VAL A 64 35.21 5.61 30.21
C VAL A 64 33.70 5.34 30.10
N ILE A 65 33.07 4.90 31.20
CA ILE A 65 31.61 4.66 31.26
C ILE A 65 30.85 5.95 30.98
N ARG A 66 31.27 7.08 31.55
CA ARG A 66 30.64 8.38 31.31
C ARG A 66 30.71 8.79 29.84
N MET A 67 31.88 8.64 29.19
CA MET A 67 32.03 8.89 27.76
C MET A 67 31.19 7.92 26.93
N GLY A 68 31.12 6.64 27.34
CA GLY A 68 30.26 5.63 26.73
C GLY A 68 28.77 6.00 26.79
N ALA A 69 28.30 6.49 27.94
CA ALA A 69 26.92 6.94 28.12
C ALA A 69 26.58 8.12 27.20
N VAL A 70 27.48 9.09 27.06
CA VAL A 70 27.30 10.21 26.10
C VAL A 70 27.21 9.69 24.67
N LYS A 71 28.10 8.77 24.26
CA LYS A 71 28.04 8.15 22.92
C LYS A 71 26.75 7.38 22.71
N LEU A 72 26.26 6.65 23.72
CA LEU A 72 25.00 5.92 23.66
C LEU A 72 23.81 6.87 23.46
N ILE A 73 23.76 7.99 24.18
CA ILE A 73 22.69 9.00 24.01
C ILE A 73 22.72 9.58 22.59
N ILE A 74 23.92 9.92 22.07
CA ILE A 74 24.07 10.41 20.71
C ILE A 74 23.59 9.36 19.70
N PHE A 75 24.01 8.10 19.86
CA PHE A 75 23.59 6.99 19.02
C PHE A 75 22.07 6.80 19.04
N LEU A 76 21.44 6.81 20.22
CA LEU A 76 19.98 6.71 20.36
C LEU A 76 19.29 7.89 19.68
N GLY A 77 19.82 9.10 19.81
CA GLY A 77 19.31 10.29 19.11
C GLY A 77 19.34 10.11 17.59
N ILE A 78 20.48 9.69 17.04
CA ILE A 78 20.66 9.40 15.62
C ILE A 78 19.69 8.29 15.16
N MET A 79 19.58 7.20 15.92
CA MET A 79 18.67 6.10 15.59
C MET A 79 17.20 6.53 15.63
N GLY A 80 16.82 7.43 16.54
CA GLY A 80 15.50 8.05 16.54
C GLY A 80 15.22 8.84 15.27
N LEU A 81 16.17 9.67 14.83
CA LEU A 81 16.10 10.42 13.57
C LEU A 81 16.00 9.50 12.35
N VAL A 82 16.86 8.48 12.26
CA VAL A 82 16.86 7.49 11.16
C VAL A 82 15.51 6.78 11.10
N THR A 83 15.01 6.33 12.24
CA THR A 83 13.73 5.60 12.32
C THR A 83 12.56 6.46 11.84
N LEU A 84 12.52 7.74 12.24
CA LEU A 84 11.50 8.69 11.77
C LEU A 84 11.60 8.94 10.26
N PHE A 85 12.82 9.09 9.75
CA PHE A 85 13.08 9.35 8.33
C PHE A 85 12.66 8.16 7.45
N VAL A 86 13.10 6.95 7.79
CA VAL A 86 12.76 5.72 7.05
C VAL A 86 11.24 5.51 7.03
N SER A 87 10.57 5.70 8.17
CA SER A 87 9.13 5.52 8.24
C SER A 87 8.35 6.50 7.34
N HIS A 88 8.90 7.70 7.09
CA HIS A 88 8.26 8.66 6.19
C HIS A 88 8.31 8.22 4.72
N ARG A 89 9.39 7.54 4.31
CA ARG A 89 9.59 7.08 2.93
C ARG A 89 8.53 6.07 2.50
N TRP A 90 7.97 5.30 3.44
CA TRP A 90 6.97 4.27 3.14
C TRP A 90 5.52 4.79 3.26
N ALA A 91 5.28 5.76 4.13
CA ALA A 91 3.93 6.29 4.39
C ALA A 91 3.28 6.91 3.14
N GLY A 92 4.06 7.60 2.31
CA GLY A 92 3.57 8.22 1.07
C GLY A 92 3.07 7.19 0.05
N PRO A 93 3.91 6.23 -0.38
CA PRO A 93 3.50 5.16 -1.28
C PRO A 93 2.30 4.34 -0.78
N ILE A 94 2.29 3.94 0.49
CA ILE A 94 1.19 3.16 1.08
C ILE A 94 -0.16 3.91 0.96
N TYR A 95 -0.16 5.21 1.23
CA TYR A 95 -1.39 5.99 1.07
C TYR A 95 -1.86 6.10 -0.38
N ARG A 96 -0.92 6.24 -1.33
CA ARG A 96 -1.28 6.25 -2.75
C ARG A 96 -1.92 4.93 -3.18
N PHE A 97 -1.43 3.81 -2.65
CA PHE A 97 -2.08 2.51 -2.87
C PHE A 97 -3.47 2.45 -2.27
N GLU A 98 -3.67 2.89 -1.03
CA GLU A 98 -5.00 2.92 -0.42
C GLU A 98 -5.99 3.78 -1.20
N ARG A 99 -5.58 4.97 -1.64
CA ARG A 99 -6.42 5.83 -2.49
C ARG A 99 -6.73 5.20 -3.83
N SER A 100 -5.75 4.54 -4.43
CA SER A 100 -5.95 3.84 -5.70
C SER A 100 -6.91 2.66 -5.53
N ALA A 101 -6.77 1.88 -4.46
CA ALA A 101 -7.69 0.80 -4.13
C ALA A 101 -9.13 1.32 -3.92
N GLN A 102 -9.30 2.48 -3.28
CA GLN A 102 -10.62 3.11 -3.16
C GLN A 102 -11.22 3.46 -4.53
N VAL A 103 -10.44 4.06 -5.44
CA VAL A 103 -10.90 4.38 -6.81
C VAL A 103 -11.25 3.11 -7.60
N VAL A 104 -10.39 2.11 -7.58
CA VAL A 104 -10.66 0.82 -8.25
C VAL A 104 -11.88 0.13 -7.66
N SER A 105 -12.11 0.25 -6.35
CA SER A 105 -13.29 -0.33 -5.68
C SER A 105 -14.62 0.32 -6.10
N THR A 106 -14.61 1.56 -6.62
CA THR A 106 -15.81 2.17 -7.22
C THR A 106 -16.06 1.71 -8.65
N GLY A 107 -15.24 0.80 -9.18
CA GLY A 107 -15.37 0.25 -10.52
C GLY A 107 -14.51 0.96 -11.58
N ASP A 108 -13.70 1.96 -11.22
CA ASP A 108 -12.80 2.61 -12.18
C ASP A 108 -11.52 1.78 -12.39
N LEU A 109 -11.55 0.95 -13.43
CA LEU A 109 -10.43 0.09 -13.83
C LEU A 109 -9.50 0.78 -14.84
N THR A 110 -9.75 2.05 -15.19
CA THR A 110 -8.84 2.87 -16.00
C THR A 110 -7.75 3.51 -15.16
N HIS A 111 -7.98 3.64 -13.84
CA HIS A 111 -7.02 4.18 -12.89
C HIS A 111 -5.70 3.39 -12.89
N ARG A 112 -4.58 4.10 -12.78
CA ARG A 112 -3.25 3.51 -12.66
C ARG A 112 -2.50 4.17 -11.50
N VAL A 113 -1.81 3.34 -10.74
CA VAL A 113 -0.96 3.81 -9.65
C VAL A 113 0.36 4.29 -10.23
N SER A 114 0.80 5.47 -9.78
CA SER A 114 2.11 6.02 -10.08
C SER A 114 2.75 6.57 -8.81
N LEU A 115 3.91 6.02 -8.50
CA LEU A 115 4.85 6.42 -7.46
C LEU A 115 5.98 7.24 -8.09
N ARG A 116 6.73 7.94 -7.24
CA ARG A 116 7.88 8.72 -7.69
C ARG A 116 9.07 7.78 -7.91
N THR A 117 9.92 8.11 -8.88
CA THR A 117 11.19 7.42 -9.09
C THR A 117 12.02 7.43 -7.79
N GLY A 118 12.42 6.25 -7.32
CA GLY A 118 13.16 6.08 -6.07
C GLY A 118 12.30 5.81 -4.83
N ASP A 119 10.97 5.75 -4.96
CA ASP A 119 10.11 5.20 -3.91
C ASP A 119 10.39 3.69 -3.76
N ASP A 120 10.36 3.18 -2.52
CA ASP A 120 10.75 1.78 -2.22
C ASP A 120 9.76 0.73 -2.75
N LEU A 121 8.53 1.13 -3.13
CA LEU A 121 7.44 0.22 -3.48
C LEU A 121 7.09 0.26 -4.98
N MET A 122 8.05 0.59 -5.85
CA MET A 122 7.84 0.64 -7.30
C MET A 122 7.45 -0.73 -7.89
N GLU A 123 8.04 -1.82 -7.43
CA GLU A 123 7.65 -3.17 -7.88
C GLU A 123 6.19 -3.48 -7.52
N LEU A 124 5.74 -3.11 -6.31
CA LEU A 124 4.35 -3.29 -5.90
C LEU A 124 3.38 -2.43 -6.73
N GLN A 125 3.81 -1.23 -7.17
CA GLN A 125 3.03 -0.43 -8.11
C GLN A 125 2.79 -1.20 -9.41
N ASP A 126 3.83 -1.81 -9.95
CA ASP A 126 3.73 -2.52 -11.23
C ASP A 126 2.80 -3.74 -11.10
N GLU A 127 2.90 -4.49 -10.00
CA GLU A 127 2.00 -5.61 -9.70
C GLU A 127 0.54 -5.17 -9.52
N ILE A 128 0.30 -4.06 -8.80
CA ILE A 128 -1.07 -3.51 -8.65
C ILE A 128 -1.62 -3.06 -10.00
N ASN A 129 -0.81 -2.41 -10.83
CA ASN A 129 -1.24 -2.00 -12.17
C ASN A 129 -1.53 -3.20 -13.07
N ALA A 130 -0.73 -4.27 -12.99
CA ALA A 130 -0.98 -5.52 -13.69
C ALA A 130 -2.30 -6.18 -13.24
N MET A 131 -2.58 -6.17 -11.93
CA MET A 131 -3.85 -6.63 -11.37
C MET A 131 -5.03 -5.82 -11.93
N ILE A 132 -4.97 -4.49 -11.89
CA ILE A 132 -6.06 -3.62 -12.42
C ILE A 132 -6.26 -3.88 -13.92
N ALA A 133 -5.18 -4.00 -14.69
CA ALA A 133 -5.27 -4.32 -16.13
C ALA A 133 -5.86 -5.71 -16.38
N SER A 134 -5.62 -6.69 -15.51
CA SER A 134 -6.24 -8.02 -15.58
C SER A 134 -7.75 -7.94 -15.32
N LEU A 135 -8.18 -7.21 -14.29
CA LEU A 135 -9.59 -6.96 -14.00
C LEU A 135 -10.29 -6.26 -15.18
N GLN A 136 -9.66 -5.23 -15.75
CA GLN A 136 -10.18 -4.51 -16.90
C GLN A 136 -10.40 -5.45 -18.10
N ARG A 137 -9.42 -6.31 -18.41
CA ARG A 137 -9.54 -7.32 -19.48
C ARG A 137 -10.64 -8.34 -19.21
N MET A 138 -10.82 -8.77 -17.96
CA MET A 138 -11.88 -9.70 -17.59
C MET A 138 -13.26 -9.10 -17.84
N VAL A 139 -13.49 -7.87 -17.39
CA VAL A 139 -14.76 -7.16 -17.62
C VAL A 139 -15.00 -6.89 -19.12
N GLN A 140 -13.95 -6.55 -19.88
CA GLN A 140 -14.04 -6.41 -21.34
C GLN A 140 -14.46 -7.73 -22.02
N LYS A 141 -13.86 -8.85 -21.59
CA LYS A 141 -14.21 -10.18 -22.09
C LYS A 141 -15.66 -10.53 -21.77
N ASP A 142 -16.12 -10.27 -20.56
CA ASP A 142 -17.51 -10.54 -20.16
C ASP A 142 -18.50 -9.70 -20.98
N ARG A 143 -18.22 -8.42 -21.23
CA ARG A 143 -19.05 -7.58 -22.12
C ARG A 143 -19.11 -8.16 -23.53
N SER A 144 -17.97 -8.56 -24.09
CA SER A 144 -17.93 -9.16 -25.44
C SER A 144 -18.73 -10.46 -25.52
N LEU A 145 -18.66 -11.31 -24.49
CA LEU A 145 -19.39 -12.57 -24.43
C LEU A 145 -20.90 -12.34 -24.40
N VAL A 146 -21.36 -11.33 -23.65
CA VAL A 146 -22.77 -10.93 -23.59
C VAL A 146 -23.28 -10.45 -24.94
N ASP A 147 -22.50 -9.65 -25.65
CA ASP A 147 -22.85 -9.17 -26.99
C ASP A 147 -22.90 -10.34 -28.00
N HIS A 148 -21.96 -11.28 -27.91
CA HIS A 148 -21.96 -12.51 -28.74
C HIS A 148 -23.16 -13.43 -28.45
N LEU A 149 -23.51 -13.65 -27.17
CA LEU A 149 -24.67 -14.45 -26.77
C LEU A 149 -25.96 -13.80 -27.26
N THR A 150 -26.09 -12.48 -27.11
CA THR A 150 -27.24 -11.72 -27.63
C THR A 150 -27.39 -11.92 -29.13
N ALA A 151 -26.32 -11.77 -29.90
CA ALA A 151 -26.35 -11.94 -31.36
C ALA A 151 -26.64 -13.38 -31.80
N SER A 152 -26.33 -14.36 -30.97
CA SER A 152 -26.62 -15.79 -31.23
C SER A 152 -28.08 -16.12 -30.94
N ILE A 153 -28.63 -15.54 -29.88
CA ILE A 153 -30.05 -15.61 -29.53
C ILE A 153 -30.91 -14.98 -30.62
N ASP A 154 -30.56 -13.77 -31.08
CA ASP A 154 -31.32 -13.06 -32.12
C ASP A 154 -31.42 -13.90 -33.41
N ARG A 155 -30.32 -14.60 -33.76
CA ARG A 155 -30.31 -15.55 -34.88
C ARG A 155 -31.18 -16.78 -34.61
N ALA A 156 -31.07 -17.38 -33.43
CA ALA A 156 -31.89 -18.54 -33.07
C ALA A 156 -33.40 -18.23 -33.11
N ILE A 157 -33.81 -17.01 -32.73
CA ILE A 157 -35.20 -16.57 -32.84
C ILE A 157 -35.63 -16.43 -34.32
N GLN A 158 -34.75 -15.94 -35.20
CA GLN A 158 -35.04 -15.84 -36.64
C GLN A 158 -35.17 -17.21 -37.32
N ASP A 159 -34.42 -18.21 -36.84
CA ASP A 159 -34.41 -19.57 -37.40
C ASP A 159 -35.52 -20.48 -36.82
N LEU A 160 -36.43 -19.95 -35.98
CA LEU A 160 -37.52 -20.75 -35.43
C LEU A 160 -38.55 -21.13 -36.52
N PRO A 161 -39.02 -22.40 -36.55
CA PRO A 161 -40.04 -22.82 -37.49
C PRO A 161 -41.37 -22.09 -37.25
N GLU A 162 -42.12 -21.78 -38.32
CA GLU A 162 -43.41 -21.07 -38.24
C GLU A 162 -44.47 -21.78 -37.35
N SER A 163 -44.26 -23.06 -37.04
CA SER A 163 -45.09 -23.86 -36.12
C SER A 163 -44.88 -23.54 -34.64
N ALA A 164 -43.87 -22.72 -34.27
CA ALA A 164 -43.67 -22.30 -32.90
C ALA A 164 -44.80 -21.35 -32.45
N SER A 165 -45.39 -21.60 -31.29
CA SER A 165 -46.40 -20.72 -30.70
C SER A 165 -45.83 -19.32 -30.55
N ARG A 166 -46.48 -18.32 -31.17
CA ARG A 166 -46.05 -16.92 -31.10
C ARG A 166 -45.87 -16.45 -29.65
N GLU A 167 -46.71 -16.96 -28.73
CA GLU A 167 -46.64 -16.61 -27.31
C GLU A 167 -45.33 -17.11 -26.65
N ASP A 168 -44.87 -18.32 -26.99
CA ASP A 168 -43.64 -18.89 -26.41
C ASP A 168 -42.39 -18.19 -26.93
N VAL A 169 -42.37 -17.84 -28.22
CA VAL A 169 -41.29 -17.06 -28.83
C VAL A 169 -41.19 -15.67 -28.19
N GLU A 170 -42.33 -15.04 -27.95
CA GLU A 170 -42.39 -13.70 -27.36
C GLU A 170 -42.02 -13.70 -25.86
N ARG A 171 -42.42 -14.74 -25.12
CA ARG A 171 -41.97 -14.97 -23.73
C ARG A 171 -40.45 -15.19 -23.66
N LEU A 172 -39.90 -16.03 -24.54
CA LEU A 172 -38.46 -16.29 -24.58
C LEU A 172 -37.68 -15.01 -24.91
N ARG A 173 -38.15 -14.24 -25.90
CA ARG A 173 -37.56 -12.95 -26.27
C ARG A 173 -37.53 -11.97 -25.10
N LYS A 174 -38.64 -11.82 -24.38
CA LYS A 174 -38.72 -10.95 -23.19
C LYS A 174 -37.75 -11.39 -22.09
N ASN A 175 -37.68 -12.68 -21.79
CA ASN A 175 -36.78 -13.20 -20.76
C ASN A 175 -35.31 -12.94 -21.12
N LEU A 176 -34.94 -13.11 -22.38
CA LEU A 176 -33.58 -12.89 -22.86
C LEU A 176 -33.21 -11.41 -22.89
N ASP A 177 -34.13 -10.52 -23.28
CA ASP A 177 -33.91 -9.07 -23.17
C ASP A 177 -33.77 -8.61 -21.71
N SER A 178 -34.49 -9.23 -20.78
CA SER A 178 -34.32 -8.98 -19.35
C SER A 178 -32.92 -9.37 -18.87
N VAL A 179 -32.48 -10.61 -19.16
CA VAL A 179 -31.14 -11.10 -18.78
C VAL A 179 -30.04 -10.25 -19.41
N ARG A 180 -30.19 -9.87 -20.69
CA ARG A 180 -29.28 -8.97 -21.39
C ARG A 180 -29.16 -7.62 -20.67
N THR A 181 -30.29 -7.05 -20.28
CA THR A 181 -30.33 -5.74 -19.60
C THR A 181 -29.66 -5.82 -18.23
N GLU A 182 -29.91 -6.90 -17.50
CA GLU A 182 -29.34 -7.14 -16.17
C GLU A 182 -27.81 -7.31 -16.22
N ILE A 183 -27.29 -8.13 -17.15
CA ILE A 183 -25.84 -8.31 -17.29
C ILE A 183 -25.16 -7.02 -17.80
N ARG A 184 -25.81 -6.30 -18.71
CA ARG A 184 -25.31 -5.00 -19.18
C ARG A 184 -25.28 -3.97 -18.03
N HIS A 185 -26.24 -4.01 -17.12
CA HIS A 185 -26.24 -3.16 -15.93
C HIS A 185 -25.09 -3.52 -14.98
N LEU A 186 -24.84 -4.81 -14.73
CA LEU A 186 -23.72 -5.27 -13.90
C LEU A 186 -22.36 -4.82 -14.45
N THR A 187 -22.16 -4.97 -15.75
CA THR A 187 -20.89 -4.58 -16.39
C THR A 187 -20.72 -3.06 -16.50
N ARG A 188 -21.81 -2.28 -16.57
CA ARG A 188 -21.76 -0.80 -16.60
C ARG A 188 -21.26 -0.15 -15.31
N ALA A 189 -21.32 -0.86 -14.18
CA ALA A 189 -20.76 -0.38 -12.92
C ALA A 189 -19.23 -0.21 -13.00
N PHE A 190 -18.57 -0.84 -13.98
CA PHE A 190 -17.15 -0.74 -14.21
C PHE A 190 -16.83 0.22 -15.35
N THR A 191 -15.98 1.21 -15.08
CA THR A 191 -15.34 2.05 -16.09
C THR A 191 -14.10 1.33 -16.59
N ILE A 192 -14.06 1.02 -17.89
CA ILE A 192 -13.02 0.22 -18.55
C ILE A 192 -12.60 0.85 -19.87
#